data_AF-A0A3M1JDD8-F1
#
_entry.id   AF-A0A3M1JDD8-F1
#
_cell.length_a   1.000
_cell.length_b   1.000
_cell.length_c   1.000
_cell.angle_alpha   90.00
_cell.angle_beta   90.00
_cell.angle_gamma   90.00
#
_symmetry.space_group_name_H-M   'P 1'
#
loop_
_entity.id
_entity.type
_entity.pdbx_description
1 polymer ?
#
loop_
_entity_poly.entity_id
_entity_poly.type
_entity_poly.pdbx_seq_one_letter_code
_entity_poly.pdbx_strand_id
1 'polypeptide(L)' 'MSVTAEHYMQAMQQRFLPERAGGLRVTYRLNVTGGGGGTWVISVADGQCRVISGKPAQADTVISMGTGEYVELARGR' A
#
# COMPACT_ATOMS: atom_id res chain seq x y z
N MET A 1 -2.77 -15.21 -16.21
CA MET A 1 -2.36 -14.90 -14.82
C MET A 1 -3.09 -13.64 -14.40
N SER A 2 -3.93 -13.70 -13.36
CA SER A 2 -4.63 -12.51 -12.85
C SER A 2 -3.68 -11.71 -11.96
N VAL A 3 -3.55 -10.40 -12.21
CA VAL A 3 -2.76 -9.51 -11.35
C VAL A 3 -3.45 -9.38 -9.99
N THR A 4 -2.72 -9.59 -8.89
CA THR A 4 -3.26 -9.60 -7.52
C THR A 4 -3.02 -8.27 -6.79
N ALA A 5 -3.70 -8.06 -5.66
CA ALA A 5 -3.42 -6.94 -4.78
C ALA A 5 -1.97 -6.97 -4.26
N GLU A 6 -1.47 -8.14 -3.87
CA GLU A 6 -0.07 -8.34 -3.47
C GLU A 6 0.93 -7.85 -4.52
N HIS A 7 0.71 -8.18 -5.81
CA HIS A 7 1.59 -7.72 -6.89
C HIS A 7 1.69 -6.18 -6.93
N TYR A 8 0.55 -5.49 -6.81
CA TYR A 8 0.53 -4.02 -6.79
C TYR A 8 1.12 -3.44 -5.50
N MET A 9 0.95 -4.09 -4.34
CA MET A 9 1.59 -3.67 -3.08
C MET A 9 3.11 -3.72 -3.19
N GLN A 10 3.67 -4.78 -3.77
CA GLN A 10 5.12 -4.89 -4.00
C GLN A 10 5.61 -3.85 -5.01
N ALA A 11 4.86 -3.64 -6.09
CA ALA A 11 5.18 -2.63 -7.09
C ALA A 11 5.16 -1.20 -6.52
N MET A 12 4.33 -0.92 -5.51
CA MET A 12 4.24 0.40 -4.88
C MET A 12 5.58 0.86 -4.29
N GLN A 13 6.31 -0.03 -3.63
CA GLN A 13 7.64 0.28 -3.10
C GLN A 13 8.64 0.58 -4.24
N GLN A 14 8.60 -0.22 -5.31
CA GLN A 14 9.52 -0.07 -6.46
C GLN A 14 9.25 1.19 -7.28
N ARG A 15 7.99 1.64 -7.34
CA ARG A 15 7.55 2.79 -8.14
C ARG A 15 7.45 4.08 -7.32
N PHE A 16 7.86 4.05 -6.06
CA PHE A 16 7.88 5.23 -5.22
C PHE A 16 8.83 6.27 -5.81
N LEU A 17 8.43 7.55 -5.74
CA LEU A 17 9.17 8.70 -6.25
C LEU A 17 9.64 9.54 -5.06
N PRO A 18 10.84 9.28 -4.49
CA PRO A 18 11.37 9.99 -3.32
C PRO A 18 11.33 11.51 -3.45
N GLU A 19 11.62 12.02 -4.64
CA GLU A 19 11.67 13.44 -4.95
C GLU A 19 10.28 14.11 -4.90
N ARG A 20 9.21 13.31 -5.03
CA ARG A 20 7.82 13.78 -4.90
C ARG A 20 7.28 13.66 -3.47
N ALA A 21 8.00 12.97 -2.58
CA ALA A 21 7.55 12.72 -1.21
C ALA A 21 7.72 13.93 -0.27
N GLY A 22 8.61 14.86 -0.60
CA GLY A 22 8.89 16.04 0.22
C GLY A 22 9.21 15.68 1.67
N GLY A 23 8.54 16.33 2.63
CA GLY A 23 8.69 16.09 4.06
C GLY A 23 7.70 15.08 4.66
N LEU A 24 7.02 14.27 3.84
CA LEU A 24 5.97 13.38 4.30
C LEU A 24 6.50 12.32 5.29
N ARG A 25 5.85 12.22 6.46
CA ARG A 25 6.03 11.16 7.44
C ARG A 25 4.66 10.59 7.81
N VAL A 26 4.36 9.37 7.35
CA VAL A 26 3.03 8.77 7.53
C VAL A 26 3.11 7.25 7.46
N THR A 27 2.26 6.58 8.22
CA THR A 27 2.03 5.14 8.18
C THR A 27 0.58 4.84 7.83
N TYR A 28 0.35 4.29 6.64
CA TYR A 28 -0.95 3.79 6.19
C TYR A 28 -1.10 2.31 6.50
N ARG A 29 -2.27 1.90 6.97
CA ARG A 29 -2.68 0.48 7.04
C ARG A 29 -3.76 0.21 6.00
N LEU A 30 -3.48 -0.70 5.07
CA LEU A 30 -4.46 -1.17 4.09
C LEU A 30 -4.99 -2.54 4.51
N ASN A 31 -6.31 -2.67 4.61
CA ASN A 31 -7.00 -3.94 4.77
C ASN A 31 -7.68 -4.27 3.45
N VAL A 32 -7.04 -5.13 2.65
CA VAL A 32 -7.59 -5.56 1.37
C VAL A 32 -8.32 -6.88 1.57
N THR A 33 -9.64 -6.89 1.43
CA THR A 33 -10.47 -8.08 1.67
C THR A 33 -10.72 -8.86 0.38
N GLY A 34 -10.74 -10.20 0.47
CA GLY A 34 -10.94 -11.10 -0.68
C GLY A 34 -9.71 -11.94 -1.00
N GLY A 35 -9.83 -12.83 -1.99
CA GLY A 35 -8.75 -13.75 -2.38
C GLY A 35 -7.51 -13.00 -2.90
N GLY A 36 -6.34 -13.30 -2.32
CA GLY A 36 -5.08 -12.59 -2.63
C GLY A 36 -4.99 -11.18 -2.03
N GLY A 37 -5.86 -10.84 -1.08
CA GLY A 37 -5.79 -9.64 -0.25
C GLY A 37 -4.88 -9.83 0.97
N GLY A 38 -5.08 -9.02 2.00
CA GLY A 38 -4.31 -9.07 3.24
C GLY A 38 -4.29 -7.73 3.97
N THR A 39 -3.61 -7.72 5.12
CA THR A 39 -3.27 -6.46 5.79
C THR A 39 -1.85 -6.05 5.40
N TRP A 40 -1.71 -4.79 5.00
CA TRP A 40 -0.46 -4.19 4.56
C TRP A 40 -0.20 -2.90 5.30
N VAL A 41 1.08 -2.60 5.51
CA VAL A 41 1.56 -1.36 6.11
C VAL A 41 2.46 -0.68 5.11
N ILE A 42 2.14 0.58 4.83
CA ILE A 42 2.96 1.45 3.99
C ILE A 42 3.47 2.56 4.90
N SER A 43 4.78 2.63 5.08
CA SER A 43 5.42 3.71 5.81
C SER A 43 6.22 4.57 4.85
N VAL A 44 5.97 5.87 4.87
CA VAL A 44 6.77 6.87 4.16
C VAL A 44 7.44 7.75 5.19
N ALA A 45 8.76 7.84 5.15
CA ALA A 45 9.55 8.76 5.97
C ALA A 45 10.91 8.98 5.32
N ASP A 46 11.48 10.18 5.47
CA ASP A 46 12.84 10.51 5.00
C ASP A 46 13.08 10.19 3.52
N GLY A 47 12.06 10.39 2.67
CA GLY A 47 12.12 10.09 1.25
C GLY A 47 12.20 8.59 0.93
N GLN A 48 11.84 7.72 1.87
CA GLN A 48 11.76 6.28 1.68
C GLN A 48 10.33 5.77 1.84
N CYS A 49 9.97 4.78 1.03
CA CYS A 49 8.73 4.02 1.17
C CYS A 49 9.06 2.59 1.53
N ARG A 50 8.37 2.06 2.53
CA ARG A 50 8.48 0.66 2.95
C ARG A 50 7.09 0.05 2.99
N VAL A 51 6.95 -1.11 2.33
CA VAL A 51 5.71 -1.89 2.34
C VAL A 51 5.99 -3.23 3.01
N ILE A 52 5.22 -3.54 4.05
CA ILE A 52 5.28 -4.84 4.75
C ILE A 52 3.89 -5.45 4.90
N SER A 53 3.81 -6.78 4.90
CA SER A 53 2.58 -7.48 5.26
C SER A 53 2.40 -7.54 6.78
N GLY A 54 1.15 -7.62 7.23
CA GLY A 54 0.78 -7.71 8.65
C GLY A 54 0.21 -6.42 9.22
N LYS A 55 0.16 -6.31 10.55
CA LYS A 55 -0.35 -5.15 11.27
C LYS A 55 0.79 -4.38 11.94
N PRO A 56 0.86 -3.04 11.81
CA PRO A 56 1.73 -2.23 12.64
C PRO A 56 1.03 -2.00 14.00
N ALA A 57 1.79 -1.62 15.02
CA ALA A 57 1.24 -1.26 16.33
C ALA A 57 0.35 0.00 16.25
N GLN A 58 0.65 0.94 15.35
CA GLN A 58 -0.08 2.20 15.16
C GLN A 58 -0.03 2.63 13.68
N ALA A 59 -1.12 3.19 13.17
CA ALA A 59 -1.21 3.75 11.82
C ALA A 59 -1.92 5.10 11.88
N ASP A 60 -1.46 6.07 11.09
CA ASP A 60 -2.07 7.40 10.99
C ASP A 60 -3.39 7.34 10.22
N THR A 61 -3.52 6.38 9.30
CA THR A 61 -4.71 6.20 8.49
C THR A 61 -4.94 4.74 8.18
N VAL A 62 -6.20 4.34 8.20
CA VAL A 62 -6.64 2.97 7.89
C VAL A 62 -7.56 3.03 6.69
N ILE A 63 -7.23 2.25 5.66
CA ILE A 63 -8.00 2.16 4.42
C ILE A 63 -8.44 0.70 4.28
N SER A 64 -9.72 0.48 3.99
CA SER A 64 -10.29 -0.86 3.81
C SER A 64 -11.04 -0.92 2.48
N MET A 65 -10.76 -1.93 1.66
CA MET A 65 -11.40 -2.12 0.35
C MET A 65 -11.28 -3.57 -0.14
N GLY A 66 -12.06 -3.94 -1.15
CA GLY A 66 -11.95 -5.24 -1.81
C GLY A 66 -10.70 -5.38 -2.69
N THR A 67 -10.26 -6.61 -2.95
CA THR A 67 -9.15 -6.87 -3.88
C THR A 67 -9.40 -6.34 -5.29
N GLY A 68 -10.64 -6.41 -5.77
CA GLY A 68 -11.05 -5.83 -7.06
C GLY A 68 -10.90 -4.31 -7.09
N GLU A 69 -11.44 -3.62 -6.09
CA GLU A 69 -11.36 -2.15 -5.96
C GLU A 69 -9.90 -1.68 -5.87
N TYR A 70 -9.07 -2.39 -5.12
CA TYR A 70 -7.66 -2.06 -5.01
C TYR A 70 -6.92 -2.19 -6.35
N VAL A 71 -7.23 -3.22 -7.15
CA VAL A 71 -6.63 -3.39 -8.48
C VAL A 71 -7.05 -2.27 -9.43
N GLU A 72 -8.30 -1.83 -9.39
CA GLU A 72 -8.77 -0.70 -10.20
C GLU A 72 -8.09 0.60 -9.77
N LEU A 73 -8.05 0.88 -8.47
CA LEU A 73 -7.35 2.04 -7.90
C LEU A 73 -5.86 2.04 -8.28
N ALA A 74 -5.17 0.91 -8.19
CA ALA A 74 -3.76 0.79 -8.58
C ALA A 74 -3.50 0.99 -10.08
N ARG A 75 -4.54 0.82 -10.91
CA ARG A 75 -4.52 1.10 -12.35
C ARG A 75 -4.95 2.52 -12.69
N GLY A 76 -5.36 3.32 -11.69
CA GLY A 76 -5.87 4.68 -11.88
C GLY A 76 -7.27 4.72 -12.49
N ARG A 77 -8.11 3.72 -12.17
CA ARG A 77 -9.52 3.66 -12.59
C ARG A 77 -10.46 3.82 -11.42
#